data_AF-A0A5E4ZJ19-F1
#
_entry.id   AF-A0A5E4ZJ19-F1
#
_cell.length_a   1.000
_cell.length_b   1.000
_cell.length_c   1.000
_cell.angle_alpha   90.00
_cell.angle_beta   90.00
_cell.angle_gamma   90.00
#
_symmetry.space_group_name_H-M   'P 1'
#
loop_
_entity.id
_entity.type
_entity.pdbx_description
1 polymer ?
#
loop_
_entity_poly.entity_id
_entity_poly.type
_entity_poly.pdbx_seq_one_letter_code
_entity_poly.pdbx_strand_id
1 'polypeptide(L)'
;MPEISATSSPNFPVPKYPSQSLSERRIDRLSGFTRMFDRDVPSDSAIDAFMSHFAHMGLRDMVLGCLSDGEKKRILCLAARCHVGTFGPGRDFLERRRLLHHVDQDAADLFGALPASIKEAMITSALIGDHGQIVFTFPGNGLRIPLGRTLLGTGEGALTMYEVGQLLMYQEGQLESLLEQFSAGLGRVDAEYPDNEACHVWNDLIARCIDGKPIEQFSNDRTMLGVLAFALRELAGRVSARGLHDEFPILRMLTDSAIAYFHADDPKSCAESLIQMGHFHQQRSDFCNAAWANKIAANVRAGAALDLWNVGRYAEAEVFRELAYAAYVTETAFAAATGQARAIAPPEGEGSPPPLMLGKNIPQSEFDALWAARSSQPMRSSVPPSPT
;
A
#
# COMPACT_ATOMS: atom_id res chain seq x y z
N MET A 1 -16.33 27.37 46.41
CA MET A 1 -16.28 27.27 44.94
C MET A 1 -16.90 25.96 44.55
N PRO A 2 -17.84 25.90 43.60
CA PRO A 2 -18.39 24.62 43.15
C PRO A 2 -17.30 23.87 42.37
N GLU A 3 -17.05 22.62 42.75
CA GLU A 3 -16.26 21.67 41.96
C GLU A 3 -16.94 21.48 40.62
N ILE A 4 -16.31 22.00 39.56
CA ILE A 4 -16.65 21.63 38.20
C ILE A 4 -16.27 20.16 38.10
N SER A 5 -17.25 19.28 38.28
CA SER A 5 -17.12 17.87 37.96
C SER A 5 -16.68 17.79 36.51
N ALA A 6 -15.41 17.46 36.29
CA ALA A 6 -14.89 17.15 34.98
C ALA A 6 -15.73 15.97 34.46
N THR A 7 -16.68 16.26 33.60
CA THR A 7 -17.43 15.24 32.87
C THR A 7 -16.40 14.44 32.09
N SER A 8 -16.11 13.22 32.60
CA SER A 8 -15.22 12.27 31.95
C SER A 8 -15.66 12.14 30.50
N SER A 9 -14.78 12.51 29.57
CA SER A 9 -15.09 12.41 28.15
C SER A 9 -15.32 10.94 27.80
N PRO A 10 -16.35 10.62 26.99
CA PRO A 10 -16.70 9.24 26.68
C PRO A 10 -15.51 8.52 26.03
N ASN A 11 -15.09 7.39 26.61
CA ASN A 11 -13.94 6.63 26.12
C ASN A 11 -14.32 5.59 25.06
N PHE A 12 -15.61 5.34 24.81
CA PHE A 12 -16.09 4.39 23.80
C PHE A 12 -17.40 4.88 23.17
N PRO A 13 -17.31 5.92 22.31
CA PRO A 13 -18.45 6.69 21.81
C PRO A 13 -19.25 5.97 20.72
N VAL A 14 -19.50 4.68 20.88
CA VAL A 14 -20.35 3.88 19.99
C VAL A 14 -21.83 4.13 20.34
N PRO A 15 -22.67 4.54 19.38
CA PRO A 15 -24.11 4.69 19.57
C PRO A 15 -24.74 3.43 20.15
N LYS A 16 -25.75 3.60 21.01
CA LYS A 16 -26.46 2.52 21.73
C LYS A 16 -25.61 1.75 22.75
N TYR A 17 -24.31 2.04 22.89
CA TYR A 17 -23.51 1.51 23.99
C TYR A 17 -23.75 2.31 25.29
N PRO A 18 -24.02 1.67 26.44
CA PRO A 18 -24.35 2.37 27.68
C PRO A 18 -23.27 3.36 28.11
N SER A 19 -23.68 4.60 28.43
CA SER A 19 -22.80 5.72 28.82
C SER A 19 -21.65 6.04 27.85
N GLN A 20 -21.63 5.41 26.66
CA GLN A 20 -20.56 5.59 25.67
C GLN A 20 -19.15 5.44 26.26
N SER A 21 -19.01 4.56 27.27
CA SER A 21 -17.76 4.38 28.03
C SER A 21 -17.58 2.93 28.45
N LEU A 22 -16.45 2.33 28.05
CA LEU A 22 -15.99 1.08 28.63
C LEU A 22 -15.66 1.30 30.10
N SER A 23 -16.06 0.33 30.93
CA SER A 23 -15.65 0.25 32.34
C SER A 23 -14.14 0.03 32.45
N GLU A 24 -13.50 0.55 33.50
CA GLU A 24 -12.08 0.32 33.82
C GLU A 24 -11.68 -1.15 33.71
N ARG A 25 -12.47 -2.06 34.28
CA ARG A 25 -12.24 -3.51 34.18
C ARG A 25 -12.12 -4.04 32.75
N ARG A 26 -12.82 -3.45 31.78
CA ARG A 26 -12.71 -3.85 30.36
C ARG A 26 -11.46 -3.26 29.72
N ILE A 27 -11.11 -2.03 30.08
CA ILE A 27 -9.88 -1.37 29.65
C ILE A 27 -8.67 -2.15 30.17
N ASP A 28 -8.68 -2.57 31.44
CA ASP A 28 -7.64 -3.41 32.02
C ASP A 28 -7.51 -4.76 31.31
N ARG A 29 -8.64 -5.35 30.88
CA ARG A 29 -8.64 -6.59 30.10
C ARG A 29 -8.06 -6.39 28.70
N LEU A 30 -8.40 -5.30 28.01
CA LEU A 30 -7.81 -4.95 26.71
C LEU A 30 -6.30 -4.74 26.81
N SER A 31 -5.87 -3.92 27.77
CA SER A 31 -4.45 -3.67 28.03
C SER A 31 -3.72 -4.95 28.43
N GLY A 32 -4.33 -5.77 29.27
CA GLY A 32 -3.80 -7.08 29.67
C GLY A 32 -3.65 -8.03 28.49
N PHE A 33 -4.63 -8.08 27.60
CA PHE A 33 -4.65 -8.90 26.40
C PHE A 33 -3.60 -8.44 25.38
N THR A 34 -3.55 -7.15 25.06
CA THR A 34 -2.55 -6.56 24.16
C THR A 34 -1.13 -6.89 24.63
N ARG A 35 -0.86 -6.73 25.93
CA ARG A 35 0.45 -7.05 26.52
C ARG A 35 0.80 -8.54 26.48
N MET A 36 -0.17 -9.45 26.35
CA MET A 36 0.15 -10.86 26.12
C MET A 36 0.83 -11.04 24.77
N PHE A 37 0.27 -10.45 23.70
CA PHE A 37 0.85 -10.50 22.36
C PHE A 37 2.21 -9.81 22.26
N ASP A 38 2.46 -8.76 23.05
CA ASP A 38 3.78 -8.12 23.11
C ASP A 38 4.88 -9.02 23.71
N ARG A 39 4.51 -10.09 24.43
CA ARG A 39 5.44 -10.97 25.14
C ARG A 39 5.58 -12.34 24.49
N ASP A 40 4.46 -12.94 24.09
CA ASP A 40 4.41 -14.29 23.55
C ASP A 40 3.11 -14.53 22.77
N VAL A 41 3.03 -15.62 22.01
CA VAL A 41 1.80 -16.03 21.31
C VAL A 41 0.81 -16.64 22.31
N PRO A 42 -0.35 -16.02 22.58
CA PRO A 42 -1.31 -16.57 23.52
C PRO A 42 -1.98 -17.83 22.97
N SER A 43 -2.34 -18.75 23.87
CA SER A 43 -3.07 -19.97 23.48
C SER A 43 -4.49 -19.65 23.00
N ASP A 44 -5.05 -20.52 22.14
CA ASP A 44 -6.44 -20.42 21.69
C ASP A 44 -7.43 -20.30 22.86
N SER A 45 -7.16 -20.97 23.99
CA SER A 45 -7.98 -20.88 25.21
C SER A 45 -7.92 -19.49 25.87
N ALA A 46 -6.77 -18.82 25.81
CA ALA A 46 -6.61 -17.47 26.34
C ALA A 46 -7.33 -16.43 25.47
N ILE A 47 -7.29 -16.60 24.15
CA ILE A 47 -8.02 -15.75 23.19
C ILE A 47 -9.54 -15.93 23.37
N ASP A 48 -10.01 -17.18 23.45
CA ASP A 48 -11.43 -17.49 23.70
C ASP A 48 -11.92 -16.93 25.04
N ALA A 49 -11.12 -17.09 26.10
CA ALA A 49 -11.41 -16.52 27.41
C ALA A 49 -11.44 -14.99 27.38
N PHE A 50 -10.56 -14.33 26.63
CA PHE A 50 -10.62 -12.87 26.44
C PHE A 50 -11.92 -12.46 25.77
N MET A 51 -12.25 -13.04 24.60
CA MET A 51 -13.45 -12.70 23.85
C MET A 51 -14.72 -12.90 24.67
N SER A 52 -14.82 -14.04 25.37
CA SER A 52 -15.94 -14.34 26.26
C SER A 52 -16.02 -13.34 27.41
N HIS A 53 -14.93 -13.08 28.12
CA HIS A 53 -14.96 -12.19 29.28
C HIS A 53 -15.12 -10.71 28.94
N PHE A 54 -14.70 -10.28 27.75
CA PHE A 54 -14.88 -8.90 27.31
C PHE A 54 -16.36 -8.62 26.99
N ALA A 55 -17.03 -9.58 26.36
CA ALA A 55 -18.44 -9.50 26.00
C ALA A 55 -19.41 -9.61 27.19
N HIS A 56 -19.06 -10.30 28.27
CA HIS A 56 -19.96 -10.58 29.41
C HIS A 56 -19.57 -9.80 30.68
N MET A 57 -20.48 -9.08 31.35
CA MET A 57 -20.17 -8.49 32.67
C MET A 57 -20.27 -9.53 33.78
N GLY A 58 -19.17 -10.24 34.01
CA GLY A 58 -19.00 -11.08 35.19
C GLY A 58 -19.90 -12.33 35.23
N LEU A 59 -19.77 -13.09 36.32
CA LEU A 59 -20.41 -14.40 36.49
C LEU A 59 -21.95 -14.35 36.41
N ARG A 60 -22.57 -13.24 36.80
CA ARG A 60 -24.03 -13.09 36.74
C ARG A 60 -24.56 -12.99 35.30
N ASP A 61 -23.91 -12.23 34.42
CA ASP A 61 -24.30 -12.14 33.00
C ASP A 61 -24.03 -13.43 32.23
N MET A 62 -22.99 -14.17 32.62
CA MET A 62 -22.67 -15.49 32.05
C MET A 62 -23.74 -16.55 32.39
N VAL A 63 -24.38 -16.43 33.56
CA VAL A 63 -25.37 -17.40 34.08
C VAL A 63 -26.83 -16.98 33.77
N LEU A 64 -27.12 -15.68 33.66
CA LEU A 64 -28.49 -15.14 33.48
C LEU A 64 -28.76 -14.59 32.06
N GLY A 65 -27.94 -14.96 31.07
CA GLY A 65 -27.67 -14.24 29.81
C GLY A 65 -28.79 -13.96 28.79
N CYS A 66 -30.08 -13.84 29.17
CA CYS A 66 -31.18 -13.72 28.22
C CYS A 66 -32.14 -12.52 28.36
N LEU A 67 -32.02 -11.60 29.34
CA LEU A 67 -33.17 -10.73 29.66
C LEU A 67 -33.10 -9.21 29.40
N SER A 68 -31.97 -8.55 29.09
CA SER A 68 -32.07 -7.08 28.87
C SER A 68 -30.97 -6.31 28.10
N ASP A 69 -29.92 -6.93 27.54
CA ASP A 69 -28.78 -6.13 27.03
C ASP A 69 -28.16 -6.66 25.70
N GLY A 70 -29.04 -7.10 24.79
CA GLY A 70 -28.65 -7.74 23.52
C GLY A 70 -27.76 -6.85 22.63
N GLU A 71 -28.04 -5.55 22.57
CA GLU A 71 -27.30 -4.62 21.71
C GLU A 71 -25.90 -4.32 22.26
N LYS A 72 -25.75 -4.09 23.56
CA LYS A 72 -24.44 -3.93 24.20
C LYS A 72 -23.59 -5.18 24.03
N LYS A 73 -24.17 -6.36 24.26
CA LYS A 73 -23.46 -7.63 24.07
C LYS A 73 -22.98 -7.76 22.62
N ARG A 74 -23.85 -7.45 21.65
CA ARG A 74 -23.50 -7.42 20.22
C ARG A 74 -22.29 -6.53 19.99
N ILE A 75 -22.36 -5.25 20.37
CA ILE A 75 -21.27 -4.27 20.20
C ILE A 75 -19.94 -4.77 20.80
N LEU A 76 -19.96 -5.36 21.99
CA LEU A 76 -18.75 -5.88 22.64
C LEU A 76 -18.19 -7.12 21.95
N CYS A 77 -19.05 -7.99 21.40
CA CYS A 77 -18.60 -9.12 20.60
C CYS A 77 -17.91 -8.65 19.32
N LEU A 78 -18.48 -7.64 18.62
CA LEU A 78 -17.84 -7.02 17.46
C LEU A 78 -16.47 -6.46 17.87
N ALA A 79 -16.42 -5.67 18.94
CA ALA A 79 -15.19 -5.02 19.40
C ALA A 79 -14.11 -6.03 19.79
N ALA A 80 -14.47 -7.13 20.47
CA ALA A 80 -13.55 -8.19 20.80
C ALA A 80 -13.01 -8.89 19.53
N ARG A 81 -13.88 -9.22 18.57
CA ARG A 81 -13.45 -9.85 17.30
C ARG A 81 -12.52 -8.94 16.51
N CYS A 82 -12.87 -7.66 16.37
CA CYS A 82 -12.00 -6.67 15.72
C CYS A 82 -10.65 -6.59 16.42
N HIS A 83 -10.62 -6.45 17.74
CA HIS A 83 -9.36 -6.33 18.48
C HIS A 83 -8.47 -7.56 18.32
N VAL A 84 -9.04 -8.77 18.44
CA VAL A 84 -8.31 -10.03 18.18
C VAL A 84 -7.81 -10.08 16.74
N GLY A 85 -8.62 -9.65 15.78
CA GLY A 85 -8.28 -9.62 14.35
C GLY A 85 -7.18 -8.63 13.97
N THR A 86 -6.66 -7.82 14.90
CA THR A 86 -5.50 -6.93 14.68
C THR A 86 -4.14 -7.58 14.95
N PHE A 87 -4.13 -8.81 15.47
CA PHE A 87 -2.91 -9.57 15.76
C PHE A 87 -2.81 -10.78 14.85
N GLY A 88 -1.61 -11.13 14.37
CA GLY A 88 -1.39 -12.29 13.49
C GLY A 88 -1.95 -13.60 14.06
N PRO A 89 -1.51 -14.05 15.25
CA PRO A 89 -2.06 -15.27 15.86
C PRO A 89 -3.56 -15.17 16.22
N GLY A 90 -4.06 -13.95 16.40
CA GLY A 90 -5.49 -13.70 16.61
C GLY A 90 -6.30 -13.94 15.34
N ARG A 91 -5.81 -13.52 14.17
CA ARG A 91 -6.40 -13.82 12.86
C ARG A 91 -6.43 -15.33 12.62
N ASP A 92 -5.32 -16.03 12.88
CA ASP A 92 -5.26 -17.49 12.73
C ASP A 92 -6.28 -18.21 13.63
N PHE A 93 -6.45 -17.75 14.86
CA PHE A 93 -7.49 -18.25 15.78
C PHE A 93 -8.89 -18.01 15.21
N LEU A 94 -9.17 -16.78 14.74
CA LEU A 94 -10.48 -16.45 14.17
C LEU A 94 -10.76 -17.27 12.90
N GLU A 95 -9.75 -17.54 12.08
CA GLU A 95 -9.87 -18.39 10.89
C GLU A 95 -10.21 -19.83 11.28
N ARG A 96 -9.47 -20.43 12.23
CA ARG A 96 -9.78 -21.77 12.79
C ARG A 96 -11.20 -21.86 13.35
N ARG A 97 -11.72 -20.77 13.91
CA ARG A 97 -13.08 -20.65 14.44
C ARG A 97 -14.13 -20.25 13.39
N ARG A 98 -13.73 -20.01 12.15
CA ARG A 98 -14.58 -19.49 11.05
C ARG A 98 -15.27 -18.17 11.41
N LEU A 99 -14.55 -17.30 12.11
CA LEU A 99 -15.01 -15.98 12.53
C LEU A 99 -14.27 -14.84 11.82
N LEU A 100 -13.15 -15.11 11.13
CA LEU A 100 -12.33 -14.08 10.49
C LEU A 100 -13.13 -13.30 9.43
N HIS A 101 -13.96 -13.99 8.65
CA HIS A 101 -14.82 -13.36 7.63
C HIS A 101 -15.84 -12.35 8.18
N HIS A 102 -16.09 -12.33 9.49
CA HIS A 102 -16.94 -11.30 10.12
C HIS A 102 -16.17 -10.02 10.47
N VAL A 103 -14.84 -10.08 10.59
CA VAL A 103 -14.03 -8.97 11.13
C VAL A 103 -14.14 -7.72 10.28
N ASP A 104 -14.18 -7.85 8.95
CA ASP A 104 -14.30 -6.70 8.04
C ASP A 104 -15.62 -5.94 8.25
N GLN A 105 -16.76 -6.65 8.29
CA GLN A 105 -18.06 -6.04 8.55
C GLN A 105 -18.17 -5.52 9.98
N ASP A 106 -17.65 -6.25 10.97
CA ASP A 106 -17.62 -5.79 12.36
C ASP A 106 -16.83 -4.49 12.52
N ALA A 107 -15.71 -4.36 11.79
CA ALA A 107 -14.89 -3.16 11.77
C ALA A 107 -15.63 -1.99 11.14
N ALA A 108 -16.31 -2.23 10.02
CA ALA A 108 -17.14 -1.22 9.35
C ALA A 108 -18.31 -0.75 10.23
N ASP A 109 -19.02 -1.68 10.87
CA ASP A 109 -20.14 -1.38 11.77
C ASP A 109 -19.68 -0.53 12.96
N LEU A 110 -18.54 -0.88 13.58
CA LEU A 110 -18.02 -0.15 14.73
C LEU A 110 -17.48 1.22 14.35
N PHE A 111 -16.64 1.29 13.32
CA PHE A 111 -15.98 2.53 12.90
C PHE A 111 -16.98 3.50 12.27
N GLY A 112 -17.90 3.00 11.44
CA GLY A 112 -18.94 3.80 10.78
C GLY A 112 -19.91 4.45 11.76
N ALA A 113 -20.09 3.87 12.94
CA ALA A 113 -20.96 4.42 13.98
C ALA A 113 -20.30 5.54 14.82
N LEU A 114 -19.00 5.82 14.63
CA LEU A 114 -18.26 6.78 15.45
C LEU A 114 -18.51 8.24 15.04
N PRO A 115 -18.49 9.18 16.01
CA PRO A 115 -18.44 10.61 15.70
C PRO A 115 -17.22 10.97 14.85
N ALA A 116 -17.36 11.98 13.98
CA ALA A 116 -16.31 12.42 13.06
C ALA A 116 -14.98 12.73 13.76
N SER A 117 -15.01 13.42 14.91
CA SER A 117 -13.80 13.76 15.68
C SER A 117 -13.04 12.55 16.21
N ILE A 118 -13.75 11.45 16.49
CA ILE A 118 -13.14 10.20 16.97
C ILE A 118 -12.53 9.45 15.80
N LYS A 119 -13.22 9.40 14.65
CA LYS A 119 -12.68 8.83 13.42
C LYS A 119 -11.40 9.55 12.99
N GLU A 120 -11.41 10.88 13.01
CA GLU A 120 -10.25 11.71 12.73
C GLU A 120 -9.07 11.37 13.65
N ALA A 121 -9.29 11.34 14.98
CA ALA A 121 -8.24 10.94 15.93
C ALA A 121 -7.70 9.52 15.69
N MET A 122 -8.58 8.58 15.33
CA MET A 122 -8.19 7.20 15.00
C MET A 122 -7.41 7.11 13.69
N ILE A 123 -7.76 7.91 12.67
CA ILE A 123 -7.03 7.99 11.40
C ILE A 123 -5.63 8.57 11.64
N THR A 124 -5.53 9.69 12.37
CA THR A 124 -4.26 10.39 12.69
C THR A 124 -3.33 9.59 13.62
N SER A 125 -3.82 8.50 14.21
CA SER A 125 -3.00 7.58 15.03
C SER A 125 -2.96 6.17 14.48
N ALA A 126 -3.39 5.98 13.23
CA ALA A 126 -3.35 4.70 12.56
C ALA A 126 -1.90 4.22 12.41
N LEU A 127 -1.72 2.90 12.51
CA LEU A 127 -0.42 2.25 12.49
C LEU A 127 -0.45 0.99 11.65
N ILE A 128 0.71 0.57 11.16
CA ILE A 128 0.85 -0.71 10.47
C ILE A 128 1.13 -1.80 11.51
N GLY A 129 0.19 -2.71 11.67
CA GLY A 129 0.28 -3.87 12.53
C GLY A 129 0.88 -5.09 11.84
N ASP A 130 0.64 -6.27 12.44
CA ASP A 130 1.12 -7.54 11.94
C ASP A 130 0.66 -7.78 10.49
N HIS A 131 1.50 -8.48 9.72
CA HIS A 131 1.24 -8.81 8.31
C HIS A 131 0.90 -7.61 7.40
N GLY A 132 1.25 -6.40 7.83
CA GLY A 132 1.05 -5.18 7.03
C GLY A 132 -0.36 -4.62 7.09
N GLN A 133 -1.20 -5.09 8.02
CA GLN A 133 -2.54 -4.57 8.22
C GLN A 133 -2.51 -3.16 8.80
N ILE A 134 -3.41 -2.28 8.32
CA ILE A 134 -3.60 -0.96 8.94
C ILE A 134 -4.55 -1.11 10.13
N VAL A 135 -4.17 -0.55 11.28
CA VAL A 135 -4.90 -0.68 12.55
C VAL A 135 -5.26 0.70 13.09
N PHE A 136 -6.54 0.89 13.40
CA PHE A 136 -7.07 2.04 14.11
C PHE A 136 -7.16 1.75 15.61
N THR A 137 -6.72 2.68 16.46
CA THR A 137 -6.79 2.53 17.92
C THR A 137 -7.72 3.59 18.52
N PHE A 138 -8.70 3.15 19.31
CA PHE A 138 -9.60 4.07 20.02
C PHE A 138 -8.83 4.95 21.00
N PRO A 139 -9.09 6.27 20.99
CA PRO A 139 -8.48 7.17 21.95
C PRO A 139 -8.98 6.85 23.37
N GLY A 140 -8.05 6.70 24.31
CA GLY A 140 -8.33 6.57 25.74
C GLY A 140 -8.68 5.18 26.26
N ASN A 141 -8.85 4.17 25.40
CA ASN A 141 -9.17 2.80 25.86
C ASN A 141 -8.28 1.68 25.27
N GLY A 142 -7.52 1.95 24.21
CA GLY A 142 -6.59 0.99 23.60
C GLY A 142 -7.23 -0.14 22.79
N LEU A 143 -8.55 -0.11 22.58
CA LEU A 143 -9.26 -1.00 21.65
C LEU A 143 -8.75 -0.76 20.23
N ARG A 144 -8.48 -1.83 19.51
CA ARG A 144 -7.96 -1.80 18.15
C ARG A 144 -8.99 -2.33 17.17
N ILE A 145 -9.09 -1.73 16.00
CA ILE A 145 -9.93 -2.16 14.88
C ILE A 145 -9.05 -2.22 13.63
N PRO A 146 -9.09 -3.33 12.87
CA PRO A 146 -8.40 -3.40 11.60
C PRO A 146 -9.13 -2.61 10.52
N LEU A 147 -8.39 -1.94 9.63
CA LEU A 147 -8.94 -1.48 8.37
C LEU A 147 -9.14 -2.69 7.45
N GLY A 148 -10.40 -2.98 7.13
CA GLY A 148 -10.77 -3.95 6.11
C GLY A 148 -11.35 -3.27 4.86
N ARG A 149 -11.66 -4.08 3.85
CA ARG A 149 -12.11 -3.60 2.53
C ARG A 149 -13.49 -2.95 2.57
N THR A 150 -14.37 -3.38 3.48
CA THR A 150 -15.72 -2.80 3.61
C THR A 150 -15.65 -1.31 3.95
N LEU A 151 -14.67 -0.89 4.76
CA LEU A 151 -14.43 0.52 5.07
C LEU A 151 -13.89 1.34 3.89
N LEU A 152 -13.35 0.68 2.86
CA LEU A 152 -12.90 1.30 1.61
C LEU A 152 -13.97 1.26 0.51
N GLY A 153 -15.17 0.76 0.82
CA GLY A 153 -16.31 0.70 -0.10
C GLY A 153 -17.04 2.04 -0.27
N THR A 154 -18.28 1.99 -0.76
CA THR A 154 -19.15 3.17 -0.97
C THR A 154 -20.35 3.18 -0.02
N GLY A 155 -20.39 2.26 0.94
CA GLY A 155 -21.49 2.11 1.89
C GLY A 155 -21.49 3.17 2.99
N GLU A 156 -22.54 3.16 3.81
CA GLU A 156 -22.62 3.96 5.02
C GLU A 156 -21.46 3.60 5.97
N GLY A 157 -20.77 4.62 6.51
CA GLY A 157 -19.62 4.41 7.39
C GLY A 157 -18.28 4.18 6.69
N ALA A 158 -18.26 4.07 5.36
CA ALA A 158 -17.02 3.99 4.59
C ALA A 158 -16.19 5.29 4.69
N LEU A 159 -14.88 5.16 4.53
CA LEU A 159 -13.95 6.28 4.53
C LEU A 159 -14.21 7.18 3.31
N THR A 160 -14.31 8.48 3.56
CA THR A 160 -14.33 9.51 2.53
C THR A 160 -12.98 9.60 1.83
N MET A 161 -12.95 10.19 0.63
CA MET A 161 -11.71 10.44 -0.11
C MET A 161 -10.71 11.29 0.69
N TYR A 162 -11.23 12.23 1.48
CA TYR A 162 -10.43 13.07 2.35
C TYR A 162 -9.81 12.27 3.51
N GLU A 163 -10.59 11.41 4.17
CA GLU A 163 -10.09 10.50 5.22
C GLU A 163 -9.05 9.51 4.67
N VAL A 164 -9.25 8.98 3.45
CA VAL A 164 -8.28 8.12 2.76
C VAL A 164 -6.98 8.87 2.48
N GLY A 165 -7.06 10.10 1.96
CA GLY A 165 -5.90 10.95 1.73
C GLY A 165 -5.11 11.22 3.01
N GLN A 166 -5.79 11.61 4.09
CA GLN A 166 -5.14 11.82 5.40
C GLN A 166 -4.49 10.55 5.97
N LEU A 167 -5.14 9.40 5.78
CA LEU A 167 -4.60 8.14 6.24
C LEU A 167 -3.28 7.80 5.53
N LEU A 168 -3.22 8.04 4.22
CA LEU A 168 -2.10 7.65 3.36
C LEU A 168 -0.97 8.68 3.35
N MET A 169 -1.31 9.97 3.28
CA MET A 169 -0.43 11.07 2.91
C MET A 169 -0.30 12.09 4.04
N TYR A 170 0.65 11.81 4.94
CA TYR A 170 1.09 12.69 6.02
C TYR A 170 0.03 13.03 7.09
N GLN A 171 0.38 12.76 8.34
CA GLN A 171 -0.44 13.07 9.51
C GLN A 171 0.27 14.16 10.31
N GLU A 172 -0.48 15.15 10.79
CA GLU A 172 0.10 16.26 11.55
C GLU A 172 0.82 15.73 12.81
N GLY A 173 2.13 15.95 12.89
CA GLY A 173 2.98 15.47 14.00
C GLY A 173 3.69 14.13 13.79
N GLN A 174 3.48 13.43 12.68
CA GLN A 174 4.26 12.24 12.29
C GLN A 174 5.49 12.63 11.46
N LEU A 175 6.60 11.90 11.63
CA LEU A 175 7.82 12.07 10.84
C LEU A 175 7.73 11.42 9.45
N GLU A 176 6.92 10.37 9.33
CA GLU A 176 6.73 9.57 8.13
C GLU A 176 5.25 9.28 7.92
N SER A 177 4.79 9.35 6.69
CA SER A 177 3.45 8.93 6.26
C SER A 177 3.27 7.41 6.38
N LEU A 178 2.02 6.95 6.42
CA LEU A 178 1.72 5.52 6.47
C LEU A 178 2.21 4.80 5.20
N LEU A 179 2.18 5.48 4.05
CA LEU A 179 2.70 4.95 2.78
C LEU A 179 4.23 4.77 2.81
N GLU A 180 4.96 5.71 3.43
CA GLU A 180 6.41 5.60 3.64
C GLU A 180 6.75 4.42 4.55
N GLN A 181 6.05 4.29 5.68
CA GLN A 181 6.23 3.18 6.61
C GLN A 181 5.95 1.83 5.94
N PHE A 182 4.89 1.75 5.14
CA PHE A 182 4.55 0.55 4.38
C PHE A 182 5.62 0.20 3.35
N SER A 183 6.08 1.19 2.60
CA SER A 183 7.15 1.03 1.62
C SER A 183 8.45 0.55 2.28
N ALA A 184 8.83 1.12 3.41
CA ALA A 184 9.98 0.64 4.19
C ALA A 184 9.77 -0.82 4.66
N GLY A 185 8.55 -1.18 5.06
CA GLY A 185 8.15 -2.55 5.39
C GLY A 185 8.29 -3.54 4.22
N LEU A 186 7.91 -3.12 3.00
CA LEU A 186 8.07 -3.89 1.76
C LEU A 186 9.54 -4.09 1.35
N GLY A 187 10.48 -3.29 1.89
CA GLY A 187 11.91 -3.55 1.71
C GLY A 187 12.43 -4.77 2.49
N ARG A 188 11.63 -5.35 3.39
CA ARG A 188 12.04 -6.52 4.19
C ARG A 188 11.92 -7.82 3.37
N VAL A 189 12.84 -8.76 3.63
CA VAL A 189 13.02 -10.04 2.90
C VAL A 189 11.85 -11.02 3.08
N ASP A 190 10.92 -10.74 4.00
CA ASP A 190 9.75 -11.59 4.19
C ASP A 190 8.81 -11.52 2.98
N ALA A 191 8.79 -12.60 2.20
CA ALA A 191 7.95 -12.77 1.02
C ALA A 191 6.46 -12.96 1.37
N GLU A 192 6.13 -13.32 2.61
CA GLU A 192 4.76 -13.52 3.09
C GLU A 192 4.15 -12.22 3.63
N TYR A 193 4.98 -11.23 3.98
CA TYR A 193 4.52 -9.87 4.24
C TYR A 193 4.14 -9.15 2.93
N PRO A 194 3.24 -8.15 2.94
CA PRO A 194 1.99 -8.23 3.69
C PRO A 194 1.19 -9.46 3.26
N ASP A 195 0.26 -9.92 4.10
CA ASP A 195 -0.62 -11.04 3.73
C ASP A 195 -1.61 -10.65 2.60
N ASN A 196 -2.35 -11.62 2.05
CA ASN A 196 -3.22 -11.38 0.89
C ASN A 196 -4.33 -10.35 1.18
N GLU A 197 -4.90 -10.36 2.39
CA GLU A 197 -5.94 -9.40 2.78
C GLU A 197 -5.36 -7.99 2.92
N ALA A 198 -4.19 -7.85 3.53
CA ALA A 198 -3.48 -6.59 3.60
C ALA A 198 -3.08 -6.10 2.21
N CYS A 199 -2.67 -6.98 1.29
CA CYS A 199 -2.45 -6.61 -0.12
C CYS A 199 -3.70 -5.98 -0.74
N HIS A 200 -4.89 -6.59 -0.54
CA HIS A 200 -6.16 -6.06 -1.04
C HIS A 200 -6.46 -4.68 -0.45
N VAL A 201 -6.34 -4.54 0.87
CA VAL A 201 -6.58 -3.26 1.56
C VAL A 201 -5.65 -2.16 1.06
N TRP A 202 -4.34 -2.44 0.92
CA TRP A 202 -3.37 -1.46 0.41
C TRP A 202 -3.64 -1.08 -1.05
N ASN A 203 -3.94 -2.05 -1.92
CA ASN A 203 -4.29 -1.79 -3.30
C ASN A 203 -5.55 -0.91 -3.40
N ASP A 204 -6.61 -1.26 -2.66
CA ASP A 204 -7.88 -0.52 -2.67
C ASP A 204 -7.69 0.90 -2.09
N LEU A 205 -6.88 1.05 -1.04
CA LEU A 205 -6.56 2.33 -0.43
C LEU A 205 -5.78 3.24 -1.38
N ILE A 206 -4.74 2.73 -2.03
CA ILE A 206 -3.93 3.49 -3.01
C ILE A 206 -4.78 3.86 -4.23
N ALA A 207 -5.53 2.90 -4.78
CA ALA A 207 -6.39 3.15 -5.94
C ALA A 207 -7.44 4.23 -5.66
N ARG A 208 -8.02 4.20 -4.45
CA ARG A 208 -8.97 5.22 -3.99
C ARG A 208 -8.28 6.57 -3.75
N CYS A 209 -7.07 6.60 -3.22
CA CYS A 209 -6.33 7.86 -3.05
C CYS A 209 -5.97 8.50 -4.42
N ILE A 210 -5.64 7.69 -5.42
CA ILE A 210 -5.41 8.16 -6.81
C ILE A 210 -6.73 8.66 -7.45
N ASP A 211 -7.86 8.01 -7.14
CA ASP A 211 -9.20 8.44 -7.58
C ASP A 211 -9.36 8.52 -9.11
N GLY A 212 -8.63 7.66 -9.83
CA GLY A 212 -8.61 7.68 -11.30
C GLY A 212 -7.97 8.92 -11.93
N LYS A 213 -7.37 9.80 -11.13
CA LYS A 213 -6.63 10.97 -11.61
C LYS A 213 -5.27 10.54 -12.17
N PRO A 214 -4.65 11.35 -13.04
CA PRO A 214 -3.27 11.13 -13.46
C PRO A 214 -2.33 11.05 -12.25
N ILE A 215 -1.35 10.15 -12.32
CA ILE A 215 -0.45 9.82 -11.19
C ILE A 215 0.39 11.03 -10.75
N GLU A 216 0.75 11.93 -11.66
CA GLU A 216 1.45 13.16 -11.35
C GLU A 216 0.65 14.12 -10.46
N GLN A 217 -0.68 13.92 -10.34
CA GLN A 217 -1.54 14.71 -9.45
C GLN A 217 -1.65 14.09 -8.05
N PHE A 218 -1.06 12.92 -7.81
CA PHE A 218 -1.08 12.27 -6.50
C PHE A 218 -0.31 13.08 -5.45
N SER A 219 0.85 13.63 -5.83
CA SER A 219 1.66 14.51 -4.99
C SER A 219 2.55 15.40 -5.83
N ASN A 220 2.77 16.63 -5.36
CA ASN A 220 3.79 17.52 -5.91
C ASN A 220 5.21 17.18 -5.40
N ASP A 221 5.31 16.33 -4.37
CA ASP A 221 6.59 15.87 -3.83
C ASP A 221 7.09 14.65 -4.60
N ARG A 222 8.25 14.80 -5.25
CA ARG A 222 8.93 13.73 -5.99
C ARG A 222 9.30 12.55 -5.09
N THR A 223 9.64 12.81 -3.83
CA THR A 223 9.98 11.75 -2.87
C THR A 223 8.76 10.86 -2.66
N MET A 224 7.61 11.46 -2.37
CA MET A 224 6.36 10.74 -2.19
C MET A 224 5.90 10.00 -3.45
N LEU A 225 6.13 10.55 -4.64
CA LEU A 225 5.90 9.82 -5.90
C LEU A 225 6.81 8.59 -6.01
N GLY A 226 8.09 8.71 -5.63
CA GLY A 226 9.01 7.57 -5.56
C GLY A 226 8.57 6.49 -4.57
N VAL A 227 8.04 6.89 -3.40
CA VAL A 227 7.47 5.99 -2.39
C VAL A 227 6.24 5.26 -2.93
N LEU A 228 5.29 5.99 -3.53
CA LEU A 228 4.12 5.39 -4.20
C LEU A 228 4.55 4.39 -5.27
N ALA A 229 5.51 4.79 -6.11
CA ALA A 229 6.01 3.95 -7.20
C ALA A 229 6.60 2.64 -6.68
N PHE A 230 7.41 2.72 -5.62
CA PHE A 230 7.99 1.56 -4.96
C PHE A 230 6.93 0.64 -4.37
N ALA A 231 5.98 1.18 -3.60
CA ALA A 231 4.90 0.41 -3.00
C ALA A 231 4.10 -0.37 -4.05
N LEU A 232 3.71 0.29 -5.15
CA LEU A 232 2.97 -0.33 -6.25
C LEU A 232 3.76 -1.46 -6.93
N ARG A 233 5.04 -1.23 -7.24
CA ARG A 233 5.90 -2.23 -7.89
C ARG A 233 6.12 -3.47 -7.03
N GLU A 234 6.48 -3.25 -5.77
CA GLU A 234 6.75 -4.34 -4.83
C GLU A 234 5.47 -5.12 -4.51
N LEU A 235 4.34 -4.43 -4.32
CA LEU A 235 3.06 -5.09 -4.12
C LEU A 235 2.68 -5.93 -5.36
N ALA A 236 2.82 -5.37 -6.57
CA ALA A 236 2.59 -6.08 -7.83
C ALA A 236 3.49 -7.32 -7.96
N GLY A 237 4.76 -7.20 -7.61
CA GLY A 237 5.72 -8.31 -7.60
C GLY A 237 5.31 -9.44 -6.65
N ARG A 238 4.95 -9.09 -5.40
CA ARG A 238 4.53 -10.06 -4.38
C ARG A 238 3.24 -10.78 -4.77
N VAL A 239 2.20 -10.06 -5.20
CA VAL A 239 0.93 -10.70 -5.62
C VAL A 239 1.10 -11.55 -6.89
N SER A 240 1.97 -11.11 -7.81
CA SER A 240 2.31 -11.88 -9.01
C SER A 240 3.05 -13.18 -8.65
N ALA A 241 4.02 -13.14 -7.73
CA ALA A 241 4.76 -14.32 -7.29
C ALA A 241 3.85 -15.35 -6.58
N ARG A 242 2.77 -14.89 -5.95
CA ARG A 242 1.74 -15.75 -5.32
C ARG A 242 0.69 -16.27 -6.31
N GLY A 243 0.74 -15.89 -7.58
CA GLY A 243 -0.21 -16.33 -8.61
C GLY A 243 -1.60 -15.69 -8.51
N LEU A 244 -1.75 -14.56 -7.80
CA LEU A 244 -3.03 -13.89 -7.56
C LEU A 244 -3.43 -12.95 -8.72
N HIS A 245 -3.19 -13.37 -9.96
CA HIS A 245 -3.31 -12.52 -11.14
C HIS A 245 -4.74 -12.07 -11.45
N ASP A 246 -5.73 -12.87 -11.05
CA ASP A 246 -7.16 -12.57 -11.28
C ASP A 246 -7.76 -11.69 -10.17
N GLU A 247 -7.08 -11.59 -9.03
CA GLU A 247 -7.51 -10.82 -7.86
C GLU A 247 -6.98 -9.39 -7.86
N PHE A 248 -5.85 -9.14 -8.53
CA PHE A 248 -5.15 -7.86 -8.49
C PHE A 248 -4.94 -7.26 -9.89
N PRO A 249 -5.09 -5.94 -10.06
CA PRO A 249 -4.85 -5.27 -11.33
C PRO A 249 -3.34 -5.04 -11.56
N ILE A 250 -2.54 -6.11 -11.64
CA ILE A 250 -1.06 -6.06 -11.68
C ILE A 250 -0.53 -5.14 -12.77
N LEU A 251 -1.10 -5.19 -13.98
CA LEU A 251 -0.68 -4.31 -15.08
C LEU A 251 -0.87 -2.83 -14.76
N ARG A 252 -2.00 -2.49 -14.12
CA ARG A 252 -2.27 -1.11 -13.72
C ARG A 252 -1.29 -0.67 -12.64
N MET A 253 -1.03 -1.51 -11.64
CA MET A 253 -0.07 -1.21 -10.57
C MET A 253 1.34 -0.94 -11.12
N LEU A 254 1.83 -1.78 -12.06
CA LEU A 254 3.13 -1.60 -12.70
C LEU A 254 3.18 -0.37 -13.62
N THR A 255 2.07 -0.07 -14.30
CA THR A 255 1.92 1.14 -15.12
C THR A 255 1.99 2.40 -14.25
N ASP A 256 1.17 2.46 -13.21
CA ASP A 256 1.09 3.57 -12.26
C ASP A 256 2.44 3.76 -11.54
N SER A 257 3.12 2.66 -11.22
CA SER A 257 4.50 2.68 -10.69
C SER A 257 5.51 3.29 -11.67
N ALA A 258 5.51 2.85 -12.93
CA ALA A 258 6.43 3.39 -13.95
C ALA A 258 6.22 4.90 -14.16
N ILE A 259 4.97 5.35 -14.19
CA ILE A 259 4.61 6.78 -14.31
C ILE A 259 5.11 7.54 -13.06
N ALA A 260 4.83 7.03 -11.86
CA ALA A 260 5.25 7.66 -10.61
C ALA A 260 6.78 7.80 -10.52
N TYR A 261 7.55 6.76 -10.87
CA TYR A 261 9.02 6.85 -10.91
C TYR A 261 9.53 7.83 -11.96
N PHE A 262 8.87 7.91 -13.12
CA PHE A 262 9.23 8.89 -14.15
C PHE A 262 9.08 10.32 -13.63
N HIS A 263 7.98 10.63 -12.93
CA HIS A 263 7.76 11.94 -12.32
C HIS A 263 8.63 12.19 -11.06
N ALA A 264 9.08 11.12 -10.40
CA ALA A 264 10.06 11.19 -9.32
C ALA A 264 11.50 11.44 -9.80
N ASP A 265 11.74 11.49 -11.13
CA ASP A 265 13.08 11.64 -11.74
C ASP A 265 14.02 10.44 -11.45
N ASP A 266 13.44 9.23 -11.35
CA ASP A 266 14.17 7.97 -11.19
C ASP A 266 14.03 7.07 -12.44
N PRO A 267 14.81 7.34 -13.50
CA PRO A 267 14.72 6.56 -14.74
C PRO A 267 15.14 5.10 -14.57
N LYS A 268 15.93 4.77 -13.54
CA LYS A 268 16.35 3.39 -13.29
C LYS A 268 15.15 2.56 -12.82
N SER A 269 14.49 3.00 -11.75
CA SER A 269 13.35 2.29 -11.17
C SER A 269 12.12 2.34 -12.08
N CYS A 270 11.95 3.42 -12.84
CA CYS A 270 10.96 3.51 -13.92
C CYS A 270 11.15 2.37 -14.93
N ALA A 271 12.35 2.21 -15.48
CA ALA A 271 12.66 1.17 -16.45
C ALA A 271 12.54 -0.24 -15.87
N GLU A 272 12.89 -0.45 -14.59
CA GLU A 272 12.68 -1.73 -13.90
C GLU A 272 11.20 -2.12 -13.81
N SER A 273 10.31 -1.15 -13.51
CA SER A 273 8.86 -1.37 -13.48
C SER A 273 8.32 -1.80 -14.84
N LEU A 274 8.81 -1.15 -15.91
CA LEU A 274 8.47 -1.50 -17.30
C LEU A 274 8.98 -2.88 -17.71
N ILE A 275 10.18 -3.27 -17.29
CA ILE A 275 10.72 -4.62 -17.54
C ILE A 275 9.90 -5.68 -16.81
N GLN A 276 9.51 -5.42 -15.56
CA GLN A 276 8.62 -6.30 -14.80
C GLN A 276 7.26 -6.45 -15.47
N MET A 277 6.69 -5.37 -16.03
CA MET A 277 5.50 -5.41 -16.86
C MET A 277 5.72 -6.28 -18.11
N GLY A 278 6.88 -6.16 -18.76
CA GLY A 278 7.27 -7.01 -19.88
C GLY A 278 7.32 -8.50 -19.52
N HIS A 279 7.88 -8.85 -18.37
CA HIS A 279 7.88 -10.24 -17.86
C HIS A 279 6.47 -10.75 -17.56
N PHE A 280 5.60 -9.91 -16.99
CA PHE A 280 4.21 -10.27 -16.75
C PHE A 280 3.47 -10.60 -18.06
N HIS A 281 3.63 -9.79 -19.11
CA HIS A 281 3.06 -10.08 -20.43
C HIS A 281 3.67 -11.35 -21.05
N GLN A 282 4.99 -11.54 -20.94
CA GLN A 282 5.68 -12.74 -21.41
C GLN A 282 5.11 -14.02 -20.79
N GLN A 283 4.87 -14.02 -19.47
CA GLN A 283 4.28 -15.16 -18.76
C GLN A 283 2.89 -15.54 -19.29
N ARG A 284 2.17 -14.57 -19.86
CA ARG A 284 0.86 -14.76 -20.50
C ARG A 284 0.95 -14.99 -22.01
N SER A 285 2.16 -15.20 -22.55
CA SER A 285 2.43 -15.34 -23.98
C SER A 285 2.01 -14.13 -24.83
N ASP A 286 1.89 -12.96 -24.19
CA ASP A 286 1.56 -11.70 -24.85
C ASP A 286 2.85 -10.97 -25.27
N PHE A 287 3.54 -11.57 -26.25
CA PHE A 287 4.86 -11.13 -26.67
C PHE A 287 4.85 -9.74 -27.33
N CYS A 288 3.72 -9.31 -27.93
CA CYS A 288 3.56 -7.96 -28.46
C CYS A 288 3.66 -6.91 -27.35
N ASN A 289 2.88 -7.06 -26.28
CA ASN A 289 2.96 -6.15 -25.14
C ASN A 289 4.28 -6.27 -24.38
N ALA A 290 4.85 -7.48 -24.28
CA ALA A 290 6.17 -7.67 -23.69
C ALA A 290 7.27 -6.90 -24.44
N ALA A 291 7.26 -6.94 -25.77
CA ALA A 291 8.17 -6.18 -26.62
C ALA A 291 7.96 -4.66 -26.44
N TRP A 292 6.70 -4.21 -26.42
CA TRP A 292 6.37 -2.80 -26.23
C TRP A 292 6.85 -2.25 -24.87
N ALA A 293 6.63 -2.97 -23.78
CA ALA A 293 7.12 -2.59 -22.45
C ALA A 293 8.66 -2.45 -22.41
N ASN A 294 9.37 -3.40 -23.02
CA ASN A 294 10.84 -3.36 -23.10
C ASN A 294 11.34 -2.23 -24.01
N LYS A 295 10.61 -1.87 -25.07
CA LYS A 295 10.91 -0.70 -25.90
C LYS A 295 10.88 0.59 -25.08
N ILE A 296 9.83 0.78 -24.28
CA ILE A 296 9.71 1.98 -23.43
C ILE A 296 10.83 1.99 -22.38
N ALA A 297 11.13 0.84 -21.76
CA ALA A 297 12.24 0.74 -20.80
C ALA A 297 13.59 1.12 -21.43
N ALA A 298 13.83 0.66 -22.66
CA ALA A 298 15.03 1.00 -23.43
C ALA A 298 15.10 2.50 -23.74
N ASN A 299 13.99 3.11 -24.16
CA ASN A 299 13.89 4.53 -24.43
C ASN A 299 14.17 5.40 -23.19
N VAL A 300 13.59 5.04 -22.04
CA VAL A 300 13.82 5.75 -20.75
C VAL A 300 15.29 5.68 -20.36
N ARG A 301 15.92 4.50 -20.44
CA ARG A 301 17.34 4.32 -20.13
C ARG A 301 18.26 5.04 -21.11
N ALA A 302 17.94 5.01 -22.40
CA ALA A 302 18.67 5.73 -23.43
C ALA A 302 18.64 7.25 -23.17
N GLY A 303 17.45 7.80 -22.88
CA GLY A 303 17.31 9.21 -22.50
C GLY A 303 18.18 9.57 -21.28
N ALA A 304 18.09 8.78 -20.21
CA ALA A 304 18.89 8.98 -19.00
C ALA A 304 20.41 8.91 -19.26
N ALA A 305 20.86 7.97 -20.10
CA ALA A 305 22.26 7.86 -20.50
C ALA A 305 22.73 9.14 -21.20
N LEU A 306 21.93 9.68 -22.13
CA LEU A 306 22.26 10.91 -22.84
C LEU A 306 22.28 12.13 -21.92
N ASP A 307 21.34 12.22 -20.98
CA ASP A 307 21.26 13.34 -20.04
C ASP A 307 22.42 13.31 -19.04
N LEU A 308 22.77 12.13 -18.49
CA LEU A 308 23.94 11.94 -17.63
C LEU A 308 25.25 12.29 -18.33
N TRP A 309 25.37 11.93 -19.62
CA TRP A 309 26.52 12.33 -20.42
C TRP A 309 26.64 13.85 -20.54
N ASN A 310 25.53 14.55 -20.79
CA ASN A 310 25.52 16.01 -20.96
C ASN A 310 25.94 16.75 -19.68
N VAL A 311 25.69 16.17 -18.50
CA VAL A 311 26.11 16.74 -17.20
C VAL A 311 27.45 16.20 -16.69
N GLY A 312 28.19 15.44 -17.51
CA GLY A 312 29.53 14.95 -17.20
C GLY A 312 29.60 13.73 -16.28
N ARG A 313 28.48 13.06 -16.01
CA ARG A 313 28.42 11.81 -15.22
C ARG A 313 28.67 10.58 -16.09
N TYR A 314 29.84 10.53 -16.72
CA TYR A 314 30.14 9.56 -17.79
C TYR A 314 30.06 8.09 -17.36
N ALA A 315 30.56 7.75 -16.18
CA ALA A 315 30.55 6.36 -15.70
C ALA A 315 29.11 5.83 -15.53
N GLU A 316 28.22 6.66 -14.99
CA GLU A 316 26.81 6.30 -14.84
C GLU A 316 26.07 6.29 -16.18
N ALA A 317 26.41 7.23 -17.06
CA ALA A 317 25.88 7.26 -18.42
C ALA A 317 26.18 5.95 -19.17
N GLU A 318 27.40 5.40 -19.03
CA GLU A 318 27.78 4.10 -19.61
C GLU A 318 26.95 2.94 -19.03
N VAL A 319 26.71 2.91 -17.72
CA VAL A 319 25.83 1.90 -17.10
C VAL A 319 24.41 1.97 -17.69
N PHE A 320 23.84 3.17 -17.81
CA PHE A 320 22.52 3.32 -18.43
C PHE A 320 22.50 2.94 -19.90
N ARG A 321 23.59 3.19 -20.64
CA ARG A 321 23.75 2.75 -22.03
C ARG A 321 23.70 1.23 -22.15
N GLU A 322 24.47 0.51 -21.34
CA GLU A 322 24.48 -0.96 -21.35
C GLU A 322 23.09 -1.53 -21.02
N LEU A 323 22.43 -0.95 -20.01
CA LEU A 323 21.08 -1.32 -19.62
C LEU A 323 20.03 -0.99 -20.71
N ALA A 324 20.23 0.07 -21.49
CA ALA A 324 19.38 0.39 -22.63
C ALA A 324 19.53 -0.64 -23.76
N TYR A 325 20.77 -1.04 -24.10
CA TYR A 325 21.01 -2.08 -25.09
C TYR A 325 20.42 -3.43 -24.69
N ALA A 326 20.56 -3.83 -23.42
CA ALA A 326 19.95 -5.06 -22.93
C ALA A 326 18.42 -5.07 -23.12
N ALA A 327 17.77 -3.92 -22.90
CA ALA A 327 16.34 -3.76 -23.11
C ALA A 327 15.96 -3.78 -24.61
N TYR A 328 16.73 -3.15 -25.51
CA TYR A 328 16.52 -3.27 -26.96
C TYR A 328 16.67 -4.71 -27.47
N VAL A 329 17.67 -5.45 -26.97
CA VAL A 329 17.85 -6.86 -27.34
C VAL A 329 16.65 -7.69 -26.88
N THR A 330 16.14 -7.43 -25.68
CA THR A 330 14.96 -8.12 -25.15
C THR A 330 13.69 -7.78 -25.97
N GLU A 331 13.52 -6.51 -26.33
CA GLU A 331 12.44 -6.04 -27.21
C GLU A 331 12.45 -6.75 -28.57
N THR A 332 13.59 -6.77 -29.25
CA THR A 332 13.73 -7.44 -30.55
C THR A 332 13.48 -8.95 -30.46
N ALA A 333 13.91 -9.61 -29.38
CA ALA A 333 13.65 -11.03 -29.15
C ALA A 333 12.14 -11.32 -29.02
N PHE A 334 11.40 -10.48 -28.29
CA PHE A 334 9.94 -10.63 -28.16
C PHE A 334 9.18 -10.25 -29.43
N ALA A 335 9.61 -9.20 -30.15
CA ALA A 335 9.02 -8.85 -31.44
C ALA A 335 9.22 -9.98 -32.46
N ALA A 336 10.40 -10.61 -32.48
CA ALA A 336 10.67 -11.74 -33.38
C ALA A 336 9.75 -12.93 -33.11
N ALA A 337 9.37 -13.17 -31.85
CA ALA A 337 8.41 -14.22 -31.48
C ALA A 337 7.00 -13.99 -32.06
N THR A 338 6.67 -12.76 -32.48
CA THR A 338 5.40 -12.42 -33.15
C THR A 338 5.55 -12.16 -34.65
N GLY A 339 6.71 -12.49 -35.22
CA GLY A 339 7.02 -12.27 -36.64
C GLY A 339 7.33 -10.82 -37.00
N GLN A 340 7.53 -9.95 -36.01
CA GLN A 340 7.90 -8.55 -36.20
C GLN A 340 9.39 -8.35 -35.99
N ALA A 341 10.00 -7.41 -36.72
CA ALA A 341 11.40 -7.06 -36.50
C ALA A 341 11.58 -6.21 -35.23
N ARG A 342 10.57 -5.38 -34.90
CA ARG A 342 10.51 -4.46 -33.75
C ARG A 342 9.06 -4.19 -33.37
N ALA A 343 8.83 -3.71 -32.15
CA ALA A 343 7.56 -3.18 -31.70
C ALA A 343 7.33 -1.79 -32.32
N ILE A 344 6.50 -1.73 -33.37
CA ILE A 344 6.34 -0.50 -34.18
C ILE A 344 5.23 0.41 -33.64
N ALA A 345 4.16 -0.17 -33.09
CA ALA A 345 3.01 0.54 -32.55
C ALA A 345 2.60 -0.05 -31.19
N PRO A 346 1.97 0.75 -30.32
CA PRO A 346 1.32 0.21 -29.14
C PRO A 346 0.23 -0.77 -29.58
N PRO A 347 0.08 -1.91 -28.89
CA PRO A 347 -0.96 -2.87 -29.25
C PRO A 347 -2.34 -2.25 -29.03
N GLU A 348 -3.12 -2.17 -30.11
CA GLU A 348 -4.51 -1.74 -30.07
C GLU A 348 -5.37 -2.93 -29.65
N GLY A 349 -5.81 -2.93 -28.38
CA GLY A 349 -6.80 -3.86 -27.85
C GLY A 349 -8.03 -3.10 -27.35
N GLU A 350 -9.23 -3.54 -27.72
CA GLU A 350 -10.46 -3.05 -27.08
C GLU A 350 -10.38 -3.30 -25.57
N GLY A 351 -10.44 -2.22 -24.78
CA GLY A 351 -10.35 -2.29 -23.31
C GLY A 351 -8.93 -2.26 -22.73
N SER A 352 -7.88 -2.11 -23.55
CA SER A 352 -6.52 -1.86 -23.06
C SER A 352 -6.37 -0.40 -22.60
N PRO A 353 -5.63 -0.14 -21.49
CA PRO A 353 -5.31 1.23 -21.09
C PRO A 353 -4.59 1.97 -22.21
N PRO A 354 -4.70 3.31 -22.28
CA PRO A 354 -4.06 4.09 -23.34
C PRO A 354 -2.56 3.79 -23.44
N PRO A 355 -1.96 3.91 -24.64
CA PRO A 355 -0.55 3.62 -24.85
C PRO A 355 0.33 4.35 -23.84
N LEU A 356 1.02 3.58 -23.00
CA LEU A 356 2.01 4.15 -22.09
C LEU A 356 3.16 4.73 -22.92
N MET A 357 3.34 6.04 -22.85
CA MET A 357 4.44 6.76 -23.50
C MET A 357 5.18 7.56 -22.43
N LEU A 358 6.37 7.09 -22.07
CA LEU A 358 7.23 7.75 -21.09
C LEU A 358 8.51 8.23 -21.76
N GLY A 359 8.82 9.52 -21.59
CA GLY A 359 10.00 10.16 -22.17
C GLY A 359 9.96 10.28 -23.70
N LYS A 360 11.14 10.54 -24.28
CA LYS A 360 11.31 10.60 -25.74
C LYS A 360 11.35 9.19 -26.32
N ASN A 361 10.70 8.97 -27.45
CA ASN A 361 10.89 7.75 -28.23
C ASN A 361 12.24 7.84 -28.95
N ILE A 362 13.23 7.04 -28.57
CA ILE A 362 14.59 7.08 -29.12
C ILE A 362 14.92 5.69 -29.68
N PRO A 363 14.60 5.39 -30.95
CA PRO A 363 14.97 4.10 -31.54
C PRO A 363 16.47 3.80 -31.38
N GLN A 364 16.85 2.52 -31.22
CA GLN A 364 18.25 2.12 -31.03
C GLN A 364 19.23 2.76 -32.02
N SER A 365 18.90 2.84 -33.31
CA SER A 365 19.76 3.46 -34.33
C SER A 365 19.96 4.97 -34.12
N GLU A 366 18.93 5.66 -33.63
CA GLU A 366 19.02 7.07 -33.27
C GLU A 366 19.87 7.24 -32.01
N PHE A 367 19.66 6.38 -31.00
CA PHE A 367 20.48 6.37 -29.79
C PHE A 367 21.96 6.14 -30.11
N ASP A 368 22.30 5.18 -30.98
CA ASP A 368 23.66 4.90 -31.41
C ASP A 368 24.33 6.13 -32.05
N ALA A 369 23.61 6.81 -32.95
CA ALA A 369 24.10 8.03 -33.60
C ALA A 369 24.31 9.17 -32.60
N LEU A 370 23.34 9.36 -31.71
CA LEU A 370 23.38 10.37 -30.64
C LEU A 370 24.48 10.11 -29.61
N TRP A 371 24.74 8.84 -29.31
CA TRP A 371 25.82 8.43 -28.42
C TRP A 371 27.18 8.69 -29.06
N ALA A 372 27.39 8.19 -30.28
CA ALA A 372 28.65 8.35 -31.02
C ALA A 372 29.01 9.83 -31.22
N ALA A 373 28.03 10.68 -31.54
CA ALA A 373 28.25 12.11 -31.69
C ALA A 373 28.73 12.79 -30.39
N ARG A 374 28.23 12.35 -29.22
CA ARG A 374 28.60 12.89 -27.91
C ARG A 374 29.93 12.33 -27.41
N SER A 375 30.14 11.02 -27.57
CA SER A 375 31.35 10.33 -27.10
C SER A 375 32.60 10.70 -27.90
N SER A 376 32.41 11.20 -29.13
CA SER A 376 33.50 11.69 -29.99
C SER A 376 33.94 13.13 -29.69
N GLN A 377 33.21 13.87 -28.83
CA GLN A 377 33.64 15.19 -28.41
C GLN A 377 34.67 15.08 -27.27
N PRO A 378 35.79 15.84 -27.32
CA PRO A 378 36.79 15.80 -26.26
C PRO A 378 36.13 16.21 -24.93
N MET A 379 36.31 15.37 -23.90
CA MET A 379 35.79 15.61 -22.55
C MET A 379 36.18 17.01 -22.11
N ARG A 380 35.20 17.91 -21.96
CA ARG A 380 35.45 19.27 -21.46
C ARG A 380 35.92 19.16 -20.01
N SER A 381 37.22 19.30 -19.82
CA SER A 381 37.87 19.40 -18.52
C SER A 381 37.27 20.59 -17.76
N SER A 382 36.45 20.32 -16.75
CA SER A 382 36.02 21.31 -15.76
C SER A 382 37.17 21.61 -14.80
N VAL A 383 38.22 22.26 -15.31
CA VAL A 383 39.21 22.92 -14.45
C VAL A 383 38.75 24.36 -14.34
N PRO A 384 38.31 24.83 -13.15
CA PRO A 384 38.00 26.23 -12.95
C PRO A 384 39.28 27.07 -13.18
N PRO A 385 39.18 28.23 -13.82
CA PRO A 385 40.34 29.09 -14.04
C PRO A 385 40.93 29.49 -12.68
N SER A 386 42.25 29.30 -12.53
CA SER A 386 42.97 29.76 -11.35
C SER A 386 42.82 31.28 -11.21
N PRO A 387 42.49 31.79 -10.01
CA PRO A 387 42.42 33.23 -9.79
C PRO A 387 43.85 33.79 -9.85
N THR A 388 44.07 34.73 -10.77
CA THR A 388 45.25 35.61 -10.82
C THR A 388 45.13 36.75 -9.84
#